data_AF-A0A4R7T9I0-F1
#
_entry.id   AF-A0A4R7T9I0-F1
#
_cell.length_a   1.000
_cell.length_b   1.000
_cell.length_c   1.000
_cell.angle_alpha   90.00
_cell.angle_beta   90.00
_cell.angle_gamma   90.00
#
_symmetry.space_group_name_H-M   'P 1'
#
loop_
_entity.id
_entity.type
_entity.pdbx_description
1 polymer ?
#
loop_
_entity_poly.entity_id
_entity_poly.type
_entity_poly.pdbx_seq_one_letter_code
_entity_poly.pdbx_strand_id
1 'polypeptide(L)' 'MTDPVLRVVKGDPSPEELAALIAVVTARATAPAAAPDTTRASNWATYWRNARSPFRPGPGRWRASAHP' A
#
# COMPACT_ATOMS: atom_id res chain seq x y z
N MET A 1 -20.50 -10.39 17.29
CA MET A 1 -19.52 -11.39 16.83
C MET A 1 -18.24 -10.63 16.57
N THR A 2 -17.17 -10.91 17.30
CA THR A 2 -15.89 -10.18 17.20
C THR A 2 -15.09 -10.80 16.07
N ASP A 3 -14.87 -10.05 14.99
CA ASP A 3 -14.01 -10.53 13.91
C ASP A 3 -12.54 -10.50 14.33
N PRO A 4 -11.75 -11.53 13.99
CA PRO A 4 -10.35 -11.60 14.37
C PRO A 4 -9.54 -10.54 13.61
N VAL A 5 -8.63 -9.88 14.32
CA VAL A 5 -7.73 -8.84 13.76
C VAL A 5 -6.76 -9.42 12.72
N LEU A 6 -6.38 -10.69 12.87
CA LEU A 6 -5.51 -11.42 11.94
C LEU A 6 -5.93 -12.89 11.88
N ARG A 7 -5.99 -13.47 10.67
CA ARG A 7 -6.35 -14.88 10.45
C ARG A 7 -5.42 -15.53 9.43
N VAL A 8 -4.80 -16.64 9.81
CA VAL A 8 -4.05 -17.50 8.88
C VAL A 8 -5.05 -18.33 8.09
N VAL A 9 -5.16 -18.08 6.78
CA VAL A 9 -6.09 -18.78 5.89
C VAL A 9 -5.44 -20.00 5.23
N LYS A 10 -4.11 -20.02 5.15
CA LYS A 10 -3.31 -21.09 4.54
C LYS A 10 -1.91 -21.14 5.16
N GLY A 11 -1.38 -22.35 5.30
CA GLY A 11 -0.07 -22.62 5.91
C GLY A 11 -0.17 -22.93 7.40
N ASP A 12 0.92 -23.44 7.96
CA ASP A 12 1.07 -23.74 9.39
C ASP A 12 2.37 -23.07 9.88
N PRO A 13 2.33 -21.75 10.16
CA PRO A 13 3.53 -21.02 10.58
C PRO A 13 3.99 -21.51 11.94
N SER A 14 5.31 -21.56 12.13
CA SER A 14 5.84 -21.81 13.47
C SER A 14 5.42 -20.67 14.42
N PRO A 15 5.44 -20.90 15.75
CA PRO A 15 5.15 -19.85 16.73
C PRO A 15 6.02 -18.60 16.54
N GLU A 16 7.28 -18.78 16.16
CA GLU A 16 8.24 -17.72 15.91
C GLU A 16 7.88 -16.91 14.66
N GLU A 17 7.47 -17.59 13.59
CA GLU A 17 7.03 -16.94 12.35
C GLU A 17 5.75 -16.14 12.56
N LEU A 18 4.79 -16.70 13.31
CA LEU A 18 3.56 -15.99 13.66
C LEU A 18 3.84 -14.76 14.53
N ALA A 19 4.74 -14.88 15.51
CA ALA A 19 5.17 -13.75 16.33
C ALA A 19 5.84 -12.65 15.50
N ALA A 20 6.70 -13.02 14.54
CA ALA A 20 7.33 -12.08 13.62
C ALA A 20 6.29 -11.33 12.77
N LEU A 21 5.28 -12.03 12.24
CA LEU A 21 4.20 -11.40 11.49
C LEU A 21 3.40 -10.41 12.34
N ILE A 22 3.04 -10.79 13.57
CA ILE A 22 2.33 -9.90 14.50
C ILE A 22 3.18 -8.66 14.81
N ALA A 23 4.47 -8.82 15.07
CA ALA A 23 5.37 -7.70 15.36
C ALA A 23 5.46 -6.71 14.19
N VAL A 24 5.58 -7.20 12.95
CA VAL A 24 5.63 -6.34 11.75
C VAL A 24 4.32 -5.61 11.52
N VAL A 25 3.18 -6.31 11.62
CA VAL A 25 1.85 -5.71 11.41
C VAL A 25 1.55 -4.64 12.46
N THR A 26 1.84 -4.94 13.74
CA THR A 26 1.64 -3.97 14.83
C THR A 26 2.57 -2.77 14.69
N ALA A 27 3.85 -2.96 14.39
CA ALA A 27 4.79 -1.88 14.13
C ALA A 27 4.35 -0.98 12.95
N ARG A 28 3.83 -1.57 11.88
CA ARG A 28 3.29 -0.82 10.73
C ARG A 28 2.04 -0.01 11.11
N ALA A 29 1.16 -0.57 11.93
CA ALA A 29 -0.07 0.08 12.35
C ALA A 29 0.16 1.23 13.34
N THR A 30 1.21 1.16 14.16
CA THR A 30 1.56 2.22 15.12
C THR A 30 2.53 3.25 14.56
N ALA A 31 3.13 2.99 13.39
CA ALA A 31 4.04 3.94 12.77
C ALA A 31 3.32 5.26 12.46
N PRO A 32 3.92 6.41 12.83
CA PRO A 32 3.35 7.71 12.50
C PRO A 32 3.23 7.85 10.99
N ALA A 33 2.07 8.32 10.53
CA ALA A 33 1.87 8.64 9.13
C ALA A 33 2.88 9.72 8.71
N ALA A 34 3.57 9.49 7.59
CA ALA A 34 4.38 10.54 6.99
C ALA A 34 3.47 11.73 6.67
N ALA A 35 3.94 12.94 6.96
CA ALA A 35 3.21 14.15 6.63
C ALA A 35 2.91 14.15 5.12
N PRO A 36 1.66 14.39 4.69
CA PRO A 36 1.35 14.46 3.28
C PRO A 36 2.16 15.59 2.64
N ASP A 37 2.88 15.27 1.56
CA ASP A 37 3.55 16.26 0.71
C ASP A 37 2.47 17.02 -0.07
N THR A 38 1.94 18.08 0.55
CA THR A 38 0.87 18.91 -0.03
C THR A 38 1.33 19.69 -1.27
N THR A 39 2.64 19.84 -1.45
CA THR A 39 3.25 20.48 -2.62
C THR A 39 3.22 19.61 -3.87
N ARG A 40 3.07 18.30 -3.72
CA ARG A 40 3.02 17.35 -4.83
C ARG A 40 1.60 16.91 -5.10
N ALA A 41 0.95 17.54 -6.07
CA ALA A 41 -0.31 17.03 -6.60
C ALA A 41 -0.11 15.59 -7.05
N SER A 42 -0.97 14.71 -6.55
CA SER A 42 -0.96 13.31 -6.92
C SER A 42 -0.97 13.18 -8.44
N ASN A 43 -0.20 12.25 -8.98
CA ASN A 43 -0.34 11.85 -10.37
C ASN A 43 -1.80 11.49 -10.68
N TRP A 44 -2.54 10.90 -9.74
CA TRP A 44 -3.97 10.61 -9.90
C TRP A 44 -4.84 11.87 -9.97
N ALA A 45 -4.44 12.95 -9.31
CA ALA A 45 -5.19 14.21 -9.26
C ALA A 45 -4.93 15.13 -10.49
N THR A 46 -4.13 14.70 -11.47
CA THR A 46 -3.72 15.60 -12.55
C THR A 46 -4.77 15.75 -13.66
N TYR A 47 -5.13 16.99 -14.00
CA TYR A 47 -6.21 17.33 -14.94
C TYR A 47 -6.14 16.61 -16.29
N TRP A 48 -4.96 16.40 -16.88
CA TRP A 48 -4.81 15.74 -18.18
C TRP A 48 -5.17 14.25 -18.17
N ARG A 49 -5.32 13.60 -17.01
CA ARG A 49 -5.87 12.23 -16.90
C ARG A 49 -7.40 12.20 -17.04
N ASN A 50 -8.09 13.32 -16.82
CA ASN A 50 -9.52 13.44 -17.11
C ASN A 50 -9.78 13.51 -18.62
N ALA A 51 -8.78 13.90 -19.41
CA ALA A 51 -8.81 13.75 -20.86
C ALA A 51 -8.53 12.28 -21.20
N ARG A 52 -9.45 11.62 -21.92
CA ARG A 52 -9.26 10.23 -22.38
C ARG A 52 -8.06 10.14 -23.32
N SER A 53 -6.91 9.76 -22.75
CA SER A 53 -5.69 9.48 -23.49
C SER A 53 -5.40 7.96 -23.43
N PRO A 54 -5.03 7.33 -24.55
CA PRO A 54 -4.68 5.92 -24.54
C PRO A 54 -3.48 5.66 -23.63
N PHE A 55 -3.56 4.63 -22.79
CA PHE A 55 -2.43 4.20 -21.97
C PHE A 55 -1.32 3.65 -22.87
N ARG A 56 -0.16 4.31 -22.90
CA ARG A 56 1.01 3.85 -23.65
C ARG A 56 1.97 3.08 -22.73
N PRO A 57 2.26 1.80 -23.01
CA PRO A 57 3.28 1.05 -22.28
C PRO A 57 4.67 1.68 -22.49
N GLY A 58 5.53 1.59 -21.49
CA GLY A 58 6.90 2.11 -21.57
C GLY A 58 7.66 2.04 -20.24
N PRO A 59 8.98 2.27 -20.26
CA PRO A 59 9.82 2.25 -19.07
C PRO A 59 9.27 3.18 -17.97
N GLY A 60 9.24 2.70 -16.74
CA GLY A 60 8.79 3.48 -15.57
C GLY A 60 7.27 3.66 -15.44
N ARG A 61 6.45 3.27 -16.42
CA ARG A 61 4.98 3.47 -16.37
C ARG A 61 4.28 2.65 -15.28
N TRP A 62 4.77 1.45 -14.99
CA TRP A 62 4.26 0.63 -13.88
C TRP A 62 4.68 1.18 -12.51
N ARG A 63 5.88 1.77 -12.40
CA ARG A 63 6.28 2.45 -11.16
C ARG A 63 5.45 3.72 -10.91
N ALA A 64 5.08 4.42 -11.99
CA ALA A 64 4.26 5.63 -11.94
C ALA A 64 2.83 5.40 -11.38
N SER A 65 2.28 4.19 -11.41
CA SER A 65 0.96 3.92 -10.79
C SER A 65 0.99 3.91 -9.27
N ALA A 66 2.18 3.71 -8.68
CA ALA A 66 2.40 3.71 -7.24
C ALA A 66 2.98 5.04 -6.71
N HIS A 67 3.28 5.99 -7.60
CA HIS A 67 3.70 7.33 -7.18
C HIS A 67 2.49 8.13 -6.69
N PRO A 68 2.66 8.97 -5.63
CA PRO A 68 1.65 9.90 -5.20
C PRO A 68 1.12 10.67 -6.39
#